data_AF-F2NKE6-F1
#
_entry.id   AF-F2NKE6-F1
#
_cell.length_a   1.000
_cell.length_b   1.000
_cell.length_c   1.000
_cell.angle_alpha   90.00
_cell.angle_beta   90.00
_cell.angle_gamma   90.00
#
_symmetry.space_group_name_H-M   'P 1'
#
loop_
_entity.id
_entity.type
_entity.pdbx_description
1 polymer ?
#
loop_
_entity_poly.entity_id
_entity_poly.type
_entity_poly.pdbx_seq_one_letter_code
_entity_poly.pdbx_strand_id
1 'polypeptide(L)'
;MRPSHWTYWNNADLVFALLVALIAEVIALGFPEAYSPFRVIVGGALVLFVPGYVLMVALFPRHHDLNGAERLAVSLGLSAALVPMAGLILNYTPAGIRLESLTMALSLLAALGALAAYLRRARIPEEERFVFLKDPQLTRGALFGAVGIALIVGATYLTRPETRFTAFYLLGENERMENYPTHLRPGESFTVTVVVENREGQRMAYRIRAPFDPETPPIEVPPLPPGASWRQTLTLKAPSTLGVTPLVLELYRAGDVEAYREIHLFVSIRQEGAAPAPSLYLRGVYV
;
A
#
# COMPACT_ATOMS: atom_id res chain seq x y z
N MET A 1 -12.32 51.99 -12.63
CA MET A 1 -12.71 50.87 -11.74
C MET A 1 -11.45 50.26 -11.18
N ARG A 2 -11.18 50.40 -9.87
CA ARG A 2 -10.04 49.74 -9.23
C ARG A 2 -10.40 48.25 -9.09
N PRO A 3 -9.55 47.29 -9.51
CA PRO A 3 -9.78 45.90 -9.16
C PRO A 3 -9.73 45.84 -7.64
N SER A 4 -10.87 45.56 -7.02
CA SER A 4 -10.94 45.43 -5.58
C SER A 4 -10.15 44.15 -5.26
N HIS A 5 -9.32 44.21 -4.22
CA HIS A 5 -8.56 43.09 -3.64
C HIS A 5 -9.45 41.90 -3.21
N TRP A 6 -10.77 42.02 -3.38
CA TRP A 6 -11.82 41.08 -3.01
C TRP A 6 -12.07 39.98 -4.07
N THR A 7 -11.73 40.21 -5.35
CA THR A 7 -11.95 39.22 -6.41
C THR A 7 -11.08 37.96 -6.22
N TYR A 8 -9.91 38.08 -5.58
CA TYR A 8 -8.97 36.97 -5.37
C TYR A 8 -9.48 35.91 -4.37
N TRP A 9 -10.31 36.29 -3.39
CA TRP A 9 -10.74 35.38 -2.31
C TRP A 9 -12.02 34.60 -2.65
N ASN A 10 -12.75 34.98 -3.71
CA ASN A 10 -14.01 34.33 -4.09
C ASN A 10 -13.87 32.90 -4.63
N ASN A 11 -12.66 32.49 -5.02
CA ASN A 11 -12.39 31.14 -5.54
C ASN A 11 -11.19 30.47 -4.86
N ALA A 12 -10.72 31.01 -3.73
CA ALA A 12 -9.58 30.47 -2.99
C ALA A 12 -9.84 29.03 -2.53
N ASP A 13 -11.10 28.70 -2.26
CA ASP A 13 -11.58 27.36 -1.93
C ASP A 13 -11.44 26.37 -3.10
N LEU A 14 -11.75 26.79 -4.33
CA LEU A 14 -11.56 25.96 -5.53
C LEU A 14 -10.07 25.73 -5.80
N VAL A 15 -9.24 26.77 -5.64
CA VAL A 15 -7.78 26.66 -5.77
C VAL A 15 -7.23 25.70 -4.71
N PHE A 16 -7.69 25.81 -3.46
CA PHE A 16 -7.30 24.90 -2.39
C PHE A 16 -7.69 23.45 -2.71
N ALA A 17 -8.90 23.21 -3.20
CA ALA A 17 -9.34 21.88 -3.63
C ALA A 17 -8.44 21.28 -4.72
N LEU A 18 -8.04 22.10 -5.71
CA LEU A 18 -7.10 21.70 -6.77
C LEU A 18 -5.68 21.47 -6.23
N LEU A 19 -5.22 22.25 -5.26
CA LEU A 19 -3.93 22.02 -4.61
C LEU A 19 -3.93 20.70 -3.84
N VAL A 20 -5.00 20.37 -3.11
CA VAL A 20 -5.13 19.06 -2.44
C VAL A 20 -5.06 17.92 -3.47
N ALA A 21 -5.80 18.03 -4.58
CA ALA A 21 -5.75 17.04 -5.65
C ALA A 21 -4.35 16.91 -6.26
N LEU A 22 -3.69 18.04 -6.57
CA LEU A 22 -2.33 18.05 -7.11
C LEU A 22 -1.31 17.44 -6.15
N ILE A 23 -1.36 17.78 -4.86
CA ILE A 23 -0.45 17.23 -3.85
C ILE A 23 -0.70 15.72 -3.71
N ALA A 24 -1.96 15.28 -3.70
CA ALA A 24 -2.30 13.86 -3.67
C ALA A 24 -1.71 13.11 -4.88
N GLU A 25 -1.85 13.67 -6.08
CA GLU A 25 -1.31 13.13 -7.32
C GLU A 25 0.22 13.04 -7.29
N VAL A 26 0.90 14.12 -6.88
CA VAL A 26 2.36 14.17 -6.77
C VAL A 26 2.87 13.14 -5.75
N ILE A 27 2.18 12.97 -4.63
CA ILE A 27 2.55 11.94 -3.65
C ILE A 27 2.33 10.53 -4.22
N ALA A 28 1.21 10.30 -4.90
CA ALA A 28 0.87 9.00 -5.47
C ALA A 28 1.85 8.57 -6.57
N LEU A 29 2.24 9.48 -7.46
CA LEU A 29 3.12 9.20 -8.60
C LEU A 29 4.61 9.31 -8.24
N GLY A 30 4.99 10.29 -7.42
CA GLY A 30 6.40 10.56 -7.11
C GLY A 30 6.95 9.71 -5.96
N PHE A 31 6.08 9.26 -5.04
CA PHE A 31 6.50 8.58 -3.82
C PHE A 31 5.55 7.41 -3.46
N PRO A 32 5.34 6.42 -4.35
CA PRO A 32 4.36 5.35 -4.16
C PRO A 32 4.61 4.51 -2.90
N GLU A 33 5.87 4.33 -2.52
CA GLU A 33 6.29 3.56 -1.33
C GLU A 33 6.42 4.41 -0.05
N ALA A 34 6.33 5.73 -0.16
CA ALA A 34 6.44 6.60 1.02
C ALA A 34 5.17 6.51 1.86
N TYR A 35 5.26 5.79 2.98
CA TYR A 35 4.21 5.80 3.98
C TYR A 35 4.38 7.01 4.90
N SER A 36 3.56 8.03 4.71
CA SER A 36 3.56 9.24 5.52
C SER A 36 2.16 9.56 6.06
N PRO A 37 2.02 10.00 7.34
CA PRO A 37 0.78 10.57 7.85
C PRO A 37 0.20 11.65 6.94
N PHE A 38 1.06 12.45 6.32
CA PHE A 38 0.67 13.49 5.37
C PHE A 38 -0.06 12.93 4.15
N ARG A 39 0.40 11.79 3.61
CA ARG A 39 -0.24 11.10 2.48
C ARG A 39 -1.66 10.66 2.82
N VAL A 40 -1.87 10.14 4.03
CA VAL A 40 -3.20 9.69 4.47
C VAL A 40 -4.13 10.88 4.67
N ILE A 41 -3.63 11.99 5.22
CA ILE A 41 -4.42 13.23 5.38
C ILE A 41 -4.84 13.79 4.02
N VAL A 42 -3.89 13.95 3.11
CA VAL A 42 -4.14 14.53 1.78
C VAL A 42 -5.00 13.60 0.92
N GLY A 43 -4.68 12.31 0.87
CA GLY A 43 -5.47 11.31 0.14
C GLY A 43 -6.89 11.16 0.72
N GLY A 44 -7.01 11.17 2.05
CA GLY A 44 -8.30 11.18 2.74
C GLY A 44 -9.13 12.42 2.42
N ALA A 45 -8.53 13.61 2.39
CA ALA A 45 -9.22 14.83 1.98
C ALA A 45 -9.68 14.78 0.51
N LEU A 46 -8.83 14.26 -0.39
CA LEU A 46 -9.19 14.05 -1.79
C LEU A 46 -10.37 13.09 -1.93
N VAL A 47 -10.35 11.94 -1.25
CA VAL A 47 -11.41 10.93 -1.35
C VAL A 47 -12.70 11.39 -0.66
N LEU A 48 -12.63 11.86 0.57
CA LEU A 48 -13.81 12.10 1.39
C LEU A 48 -14.52 13.41 1.07
N PHE A 49 -13.81 14.40 0.50
CA PHE A 49 -14.34 15.77 0.46
C PHE A 49 -14.21 16.46 -0.89
N VAL A 50 -13.05 16.40 -1.56
CA VAL A 50 -12.76 17.30 -2.70
C VAL A 50 -13.73 17.16 -3.88
N PRO A 51 -13.96 15.97 -4.49
CA PRO A 51 -14.88 15.80 -5.62
C PRO A 51 -16.31 16.24 -5.28
N GLY A 52 -16.80 15.85 -4.11
CA GLY A 52 -18.13 16.22 -3.64
C GLY A 52 -18.26 17.71 -3.33
N TYR A 53 -17.21 18.33 -2.78
CA TYR A 53 -17.18 19.76 -2.51
C TYR A 53 -17.24 20.60 -3.78
N VAL A 54 -16.40 20.31 -4.78
CA VAL A 54 -16.42 21.08 -6.03
C VAL A 54 -17.75 20.92 -6.77
N LEU A 55 -18.36 19.74 -6.70
CA LEU A 55 -19.68 19.51 -7.27
C LEU A 55 -20.78 20.21 -6.46
N MET A 56 -20.72 20.20 -5.13
CA MET A 56 -21.64 20.95 -4.26
C MET A 56 -21.62 22.43 -4.60
N VAL A 57 -20.42 23.03 -4.74
CA VAL A 57 -20.28 24.43 -5.15
C VAL A 57 -20.85 24.66 -6.55
N ALA A 58 -20.64 23.72 -7.48
CA ALA A 58 -21.22 23.82 -8.81
C ALA A 58 -22.76 23.77 -8.75
N LEU A 59 -23.35 22.90 -7.93
CA LEU A 59 -24.81 22.75 -7.84
C LEU A 59 -25.47 23.90 -7.07
N PHE A 60 -24.88 24.33 -5.96
CA PHE A 60 -25.40 25.30 -4.99
C PHE A 60 -24.43 26.48 -4.77
N PRO A 61 -24.19 27.31 -5.80
CA PRO A 61 -23.17 28.35 -5.77
C PRO A 61 -23.53 29.61 -4.94
N ARG A 62 -24.80 29.82 -4.56
CA ARG A 62 -25.23 30.99 -3.78
C ARG A 62 -25.12 30.73 -2.30
N HIS A 63 -24.81 31.74 -1.49
CA HIS A 63 -24.64 31.58 -0.04
C HIS A 63 -25.93 31.15 0.68
N HIS A 64 -27.10 31.52 0.19
CA HIS A 64 -28.40 31.17 0.78
C HIS A 64 -28.96 29.82 0.32
N ASP A 65 -28.33 29.13 -0.63
CA ASP A 65 -28.81 27.83 -1.13
C ASP A 65 -28.76 26.74 -0.04
N LEU A 66 -27.71 26.77 0.77
CA LEU A 66 -27.41 25.81 1.83
C LEU A 66 -26.65 26.51 2.95
N ASN A 67 -26.94 26.15 4.20
CA ASN A 67 -26.12 26.55 5.35
C ASN A 67 -24.82 25.74 5.44
N GLY A 68 -23.89 26.14 6.32
CA GLY A 68 -22.57 25.49 6.41
C GLY A 68 -22.62 24.00 6.75
N ALA A 69 -23.54 23.58 7.63
CA ALA A 69 -23.70 22.17 7.98
C ALA A 69 -24.26 21.34 6.81
N GLU A 70 -25.25 21.86 6.09
CA GLU A 70 -25.82 21.25 4.89
C GLU A 70 -24.76 21.13 3.79
N ARG A 71 -23.93 22.15 3.59
CA ARG A 71 -22.83 22.10 2.62
C ARG A 71 -21.82 21.01 2.95
N LEU A 72 -21.48 20.85 4.22
CA LEU A 72 -20.60 19.77 4.66
C LEU A 72 -21.24 18.42 4.37
N ALA A 73 -22.49 18.22 4.76
CA ALA A 73 -23.21 16.97 4.55
C ALA A 73 -23.36 16.61 3.06
N VAL A 74 -23.74 17.58 2.22
CA VAL A 74 -23.86 17.41 0.77
C VAL A 74 -22.51 17.12 0.13
N SER A 75 -21.44 17.80 0.55
CA SER A 75 -20.08 17.54 0.02
C SER A 75 -19.62 16.12 0.35
N LEU A 76 -19.79 15.68 1.60
CA LEU A 76 -19.44 14.32 2.02
C LEU A 76 -20.31 13.27 1.29
N GLY A 77 -21.62 13.52 1.17
CA GLY A 77 -22.56 12.64 0.48
C GLY A 77 -22.24 12.50 -1.02
N LEU A 78 -21.92 13.61 -1.70
CA LEU A 78 -21.53 13.59 -3.10
C LEU A 78 -20.20 12.87 -3.31
N SER A 79 -19.21 13.05 -2.43
CA SER A 79 -17.96 12.27 -2.49
C SER A 79 -18.19 10.78 -2.26
N ALA A 80 -19.01 10.43 -1.27
CA ALA A 80 -19.37 9.03 -0.98
C ALA A 80 -20.11 8.34 -2.14
N ALA A 81 -20.80 9.10 -2.99
CA ALA A 81 -21.39 8.60 -4.23
C ALA A 81 -20.36 8.54 -5.39
N LEU A 82 -19.62 9.63 -5.61
CA LEU A 82 -18.73 9.79 -6.76
C LEU A 82 -17.51 8.87 -6.70
N VAL A 83 -16.88 8.70 -5.53
CA VAL A 83 -15.63 7.94 -5.43
C VAL A 83 -15.83 6.46 -5.72
N PRO A 84 -16.82 5.76 -5.13
CA PRO A 84 -17.11 4.37 -5.50
C PRO A 84 -17.51 4.23 -6.97
N MET A 85 -18.27 5.19 -7.52
CA MET A 85 -18.58 5.19 -8.95
C MET A 85 -17.32 5.33 -9.82
N ALA A 86 -16.39 6.21 -9.46
CA ALA A 86 -15.12 6.35 -10.16
C ALA A 86 -14.31 5.05 -10.10
N GLY A 87 -14.24 4.41 -8.93
CA GLY A 87 -13.61 3.10 -8.76
C GLY A 87 -14.26 2.01 -9.62
N LEU A 88 -15.61 1.98 -9.65
CA LEU A 88 -16.35 1.02 -10.47
C LEU A 88 -16.10 1.23 -11.96
N ILE A 89 -16.09 2.47 -12.43
CA ILE A 89 -15.75 2.81 -13.82
C ILE A 89 -14.33 2.35 -14.14
N LEU A 90 -13.37 2.66 -13.28
CA LEU A 90 -11.97 2.26 -13.44
C LEU A 90 -11.79 0.74 -13.48
N ASN A 91 -12.61 -0.02 -12.77
CA ASN A 91 -12.59 -1.49 -12.79
C ASN A 91 -12.80 -2.07 -14.20
N TYR A 92 -13.55 -1.37 -15.05
CA TYR A 92 -13.78 -1.77 -16.44
C TYR A 92 -12.78 -1.19 -17.44
N THR A 93 -11.79 -0.42 -16.96
CA THR A 93 -10.72 0.14 -17.80
C THR A 93 -9.44 -0.67 -17.72
N PRO A 94 -8.56 -0.63 -18.73
CA PRO A 94 -7.23 -1.27 -18.66
C PRO A 94 -6.37 -0.78 -17.49
N ALA A 95 -6.64 0.43 -16.98
CA ALA A 95 -5.93 1.03 -15.86
C ALA A 95 -6.27 0.37 -14.52
N GLY A 96 -7.45 -0.26 -14.39
CA GLY A 96 -7.94 -0.94 -13.19
C GLY A 96 -8.07 -0.03 -11.95
N ILE A 97 -8.45 -0.62 -10.82
CA ILE A 97 -8.48 0.06 -9.51
C ILE A 97 -7.06 0.04 -8.90
N ARG A 98 -6.17 0.85 -9.47
CA ARG A 98 -4.82 1.11 -8.92
C ARG A 98 -4.79 2.48 -8.28
N LEU A 99 -3.81 2.70 -7.40
CA LEU A 99 -3.63 3.99 -6.74
C LEU A 99 -3.53 5.13 -7.76
N GLU A 100 -2.63 4.99 -8.73
CA GLU A 100 -2.36 6.00 -9.77
C GLU A 100 -3.62 6.32 -10.59
N SER A 101 -4.30 5.27 -11.09
CA SER A 101 -5.53 5.40 -11.87
C SER A 101 -6.64 6.07 -11.08
N LEU A 102 -6.78 5.72 -9.79
CA LEU A 102 -7.80 6.27 -8.90
C LEU A 102 -7.51 7.73 -8.57
N THR A 103 -6.28 8.08 -8.18
CA THR A 103 -5.91 9.47 -7.89
C THR A 103 -6.09 10.34 -9.12
N MET A 104 -5.65 9.87 -10.28
CA MET A 104 -5.79 10.61 -11.53
C MET A 104 -7.26 10.87 -11.89
N ALA A 105 -8.12 9.86 -11.73
CA ALA A 105 -9.55 10.00 -11.97
C ALA A 105 -10.21 10.99 -10.99
N LEU A 106 -9.88 10.92 -9.70
CA LEU A 106 -10.41 11.85 -8.69
C LEU A 106 -9.87 13.28 -8.89
N SER A 107 -8.60 13.43 -9.29
CA SER A 107 -7.98 14.71 -9.66
C SER A 107 -8.67 15.32 -10.89
N LEU A 108 -8.99 14.51 -11.90
CA LEU A 108 -9.74 14.94 -13.07
C LEU A 108 -11.17 15.37 -12.71
N LEU A 109 -11.88 14.58 -11.89
CA LEU A 109 -13.20 14.95 -11.37
C LEU A 109 -13.15 16.26 -10.58
N ALA A 110 -12.13 16.44 -9.74
CA ALA A 110 -11.91 17.67 -9.00
C ALA A 110 -11.69 18.87 -9.94
N ALA A 111 -10.87 18.70 -10.98
CA ALA A 111 -10.60 19.74 -11.98
C ALA A 111 -11.85 20.13 -12.79
N LEU A 112 -12.59 19.14 -13.29
CA LEU A 112 -13.83 19.37 -14.03
C LEU A 112 -14.92 20.00 -13.15
N GLY A 113 -15.06 19.53 -11.91
CA GLY A 113 -15.99 20.09 -10.95
C GLY A 113 -15.62 21.52 -10.56
N ALA A 114 -14.34 21.81 -10.33
CA ALA A 114 -13.85 23.16 -10.02
C ALA A 114 -14.08 24.11 -11.19
N LEU A 115 -13.87 23.66 -12.43
CA LEU A 115 -14.18 24.44 -13.63
C LEU A 115 -15.69 24.73 -13.72
N ALA A 116 -16.54 23.72 -13.52
CA ALA A 116 -17.99 23.90 -13.53
C ALA A 116 -18.45 24.87 -12.41
N ALA A 117 -17.89 24.74 -11.21
CA ALA A 117 -18.13 25.63 -10.08
C ALA A 117 -17.73 27.07 -10.41
N TYR A 118 -16.53 27.27 -10.97
CA TYR A 118 -16.05 28.58 -11.38
C TYR A 118 -16.97 29.22 -12.43
N LEU A 119 -17.33 28.48 -13.48
CA LEU A 119 -18.23 28.95 -14.54
C LEU A 119 -19.61 29.32 -14.00
N ARG A 120 -20.14 28.57 -13.02
CA ARG A 120 -21.43 28.88 -12.39
C ARG A 120 -21.35 30.09 -11.45
N ARG A 121 -20.27 30.23 -10.67
CA ARG A 121 -20.03 31.41 -9.82
C ARG A 121 -19.88 32.70 -10.63
N ALA A 122 -19.23 32.62 -11.79
CA ALA A 122 -19.03 33.77 -12.67
C ALA A 122 -20.35 34.40 -13.16
N ARG A 123 -21.45 33.64 -13.17
CA ARG A 123 -22.79 34.12 -13.57
C ARG A 123 -23.62 34.71 -12.43
N ILE A 124 -23.08 34.74 -11.21
CA ILE A 124 -23.81 35.17 -10.00
C ILE A 124 -23.21 36.49 -9.49
N PRO A 125 -24.03 37.47 -9.03
CA PRO A 125 -23.53 38.69 -8.40
C PRO A 125 -22.63 38.40 -7.20
N GLU A 126 -21.58 39.18 -6.97
CA GLU A 126 -20.58 38.89 -5.92
C GLU A 126 -21.17 38.77 -4.51
N GLU A 127 -22.21 39.56 -4.22
CA GLU A 127 -22.92 39.58 -2.94
C GLU A 127 -23.69 38.29 -2.67
N GLU A 128 -24.12 37.59 -3.72
CA GLU A 128 -24.86 36.34 -3.62
C GLU A 128 -23.94 35.12 -3.57
N ARG A 129 -22.66 35.24 -3.95
CA ARG A 129 -21.75 34.10 -4.03
C ARG A 129 -21.44 33.53 -2.66
N PHE A 130 -21.42 32.20 -2.59
CA PHE A 130 -20.88 31.50 -1.43
C PHE A 130 -19.36 31.69 -1.34
N VAL A 131 -18.87 32.05 -0.15
CA VAL A 131 -17.44 32.19 0.16
C VAL A 131 -17.10 31.33 1.38
N PHE A 132 -16.34 30.25 1.15
CA PHE A 132 -15.98 29.27 2.18
C PHE A 132 -15.39 29.89 3.46
N LEU A 133 -14.45 30.83 3.31
CA LEU A 133 -13.74 31.45 4.43
C LEU A 133 -14.65 32.33 5.33
N LYS A 134 -15.85 32.69 4.85
CA LYS A 134 -16.80 33.50 5.61
C LYS A 134 -17.81 32.68 6.41
N ASP A 135 -17.87 31.36 6.20
CA ASP A 135 -18.83 30.49 6.88
C ASP A 135 -18.21 29.80 8.12
N PRO A 136 -18.54 30.27 9.34
CA PRO A 136 -17.93 29.76 10.57
C PRO A 136 -18.33 28.30 10.87
N GLN A 137 -19.50 27.85 10.42
CA GLN A 137 -19.94 26.47 10.64
C GLN A 137 -19.12 25.51 9.78
N LEU A 138 -18.87 25.90 8.53
CA LEU A 138 -18.08 25.10 7.62
C LEU A 138 -16.59 25.07 8.00
N THR A 139 -16.02 26.20 8.45
CA THR A 139 -14.63 26.21 8.96
C THR A 139 -14.47 25.34 10.22
N ARG A 140 -15.46 25.33 11.12
CA ARG A 140 -15.46 24.44 12.29
C ARG A 140 -15.60 22.98 11.87
N GLY A 141 -16.51 22.68 10.95
CA GLY A 141 -16.70 21.33 10.41
C GLY A 141 -15.44 20.80 9.72
N ALA A 142 -14.76 21.62 8.93
CA ALA A 142 -13.48 21.27 8.32
C ALA A 142 -12.38 21.00 9.38
N LEU A 143 -12.34 21.79 10.45
CA LEU A 143 -11.42 21.56 11.57
C LEU A 143 -11.71 20.22 12.27
N PHE A 144 -12.97 19.93 12.61
CA PHE A 144 -13.36 18.65 13.20
C PHE A 144 -13.06 17.47 12.29
N GLY A 145 -13.30 17.61 10.98
CA GLY A 145 -12.93 16.62 9.97
C GLY A 145 -11.42 16.37 9.94
N ALA A 146 -10.61 17.44 9.93
CA ALA A 146 -9.16 17.34 9.97
C ALA A 146 -8.66 16.66 11.26
N VAL A 147 -9.26 16.98 12.41
CA VAL A 147 -8.96 16.31 13.69
C VAL A 147 -9.35 14.83 13.64
N GLY A 148 -10.52 14.49 13.12
CA GLY A 148 -10.97 13.11 12.95
C GLY A 148 -10.01 12.30 12.07
N ILE A 149 -9.59 12.86 10.94
CA ILE A 149 -8.57 12.25 10.08
C ILE A 149 -7.26 12.11 10.83
N ALA A 150 -6.80 13.14 11.55
CA ALA A 150 -5.57 13.09 12.33
C ALA A 150 -5.63 12.03 13.45
N LEU A 151 -6.79 11.80 14.07
CA LEU A 151 -7.00 10.74 15.05
C LEU A 151 -6.97 9.35 14.42
N ILE A 152 -7.59 9.15 13.26
CA ILE A 152 -7.52 7.89 12.51
C ILE A 152 -6.08 7.61 12.07
N VAL A 153 -5.38 8.63 11.56
CA VAL A 153 -3.97 8.54 11.18
C VAL A 153 -3.07 8.25 12.38
N GLY A 154 -3.30 8.94 13.50
CA GLY A 154 -2.61 8.70 14.76
C GLY A 154 -2.83 7.27 15.24
N ALA A 155 -4.09 6.82 15.29
CA ALA A 155 -4.45 5.48 15.70
C ALA A 155 -3.78 4.43 14.80
N THR A 156 -3.89 4.56 13.47
CA THR A 156 -3.22 3.65 12.53
C THR A 156 -1.70 3.64 12.63
N TYR A 157 -1.07 4.73 13.06
CA TYR A 157 0.38 4.77 13.31
C TYR A 157 0.74 4.12 14.65
N LEU A 158 -0.03 4.41 15.70
CA LEU A 158 0.13 3.90 17.06
C LEU A 158 -0.17 2.41 17.18
N THR A 159 -1.14 1.90 16.40
CA THR A 159 -1.55 0.50 16.40
C THR A 159 -0.90 -0.31 15.29
N ARG A 160 0.09 0.26 14.57
CA ARG A 160 0.88 -0.57 13.64
C ARG A 160 1.51 -1.68 14.45
N PRO A 161 1.24 -2.96 14.12
CA PRO A 161 2.08 -4.00 14.62
C PRO A 161 3.48 -3.70 14.07
N GLU A 162 4.43 -3.35 14.95
CA GLU A 162 5.82 -3.63 14.62
C GLU A 162 5.85 -5.11 14.28
N THR A 163 6.09 -5.45 13.03
CA THR A 163 6.19 -6.84 12.60
C THR A 163 7.49 -7.41 13.18
N ARG A 164 7.45 -7.77 14.45
CA ARG A 164 8.55 -8.37 15.25
C ARG A 164 8.67 -9.84 14.93
N PHE A 165 8.86 -10.17 13.65
CA PHE A 165 9.07 -11.55 13.25
C PHE A 165 10.52 -11.76 12.85
N THR A 166 11.11 -12.82 13.37
CA THR A 166 12.43 -13.32 12.96
C THR A 166 12.48 -13.48 11.45
N ALA A 167 13.48 -12.89 10.80
CA ALA A 167 13.69 -13.08 9.37
C ALA A 167 14.34 -14.45 9.14
N PHE A 168 13.79 -15.20 8.19
CA PHE A 168 14.25 -16.54 7.82
C PHE A 168 14.27 -16.63 6.30
N TYR A 169 15.47 -16.67 5.71
CA TYR A 169 15.64 -16.62 4.26
C TYR A 169 16.91 -17.37 3.82
N LEU A 170 17.01 -17.62 2.52
CA LEU A 170 18.18 -18.25 1.91
C LEU A 170 19.07 -17.19 1.24
N LEU A 171 20.32 -17.55 1.02
CA LEU A 171 21.26 -16.86 0.15
C LEU A 171 21.85 -17.87 -0.83
N GLY A 172 21.82 -17.51 -2.12
CA GLY A 172 22.41 -18.28 -3.20
C GLY A 172 23.89 -17.98 -3.37
N GLU A 173 24.43 -18.30 -4.54
CA GLU A 173 25.83 -18.01 -4.86
C GLU A 173 26.11 -16.48 -4.81
N ASN A 174 27.26 -16.09 -4.24
CA ASN A 174 27.68 -14.69 -4.04
C ASN A 174 26.81 -13.85 -3.08
N GLU A 175 26.19 -14.46 -2.06
CA GLU A 175 25.41 -13.78 -1.02
C GLU A 175 24.20 -12.98 -1.55
N ARG A 176 23.70 -13.31 -2.75
CA ARG A 176 22.49 -12.70 -3.31
C ARG A 176 21.27 -13.56 -2.95
N MET A 177 20.10 -12.92 -2.86
CA MET A 177 18.81 -13.61 -2.70
C MET A 177 18.32 -14.29 -4.00
N GLU A 178 19.23 -14.55 -4.94
CA GLU A 178 19.00 -15.09 -6.28
C GLU A 178 20.04 -16.20 -6.54
N ASN A 179 19.85 -17.02 -7.58
CA ASN A 179 20.76 -18.12 -7.96
C ASN A 179 20.81 -19.30 -6.98
N TYR A 180 19.66 -19.74 -6.49
CA TYR A 180 19.56 -21.06 -5.84
C TYR A 180 19.60 -22.18 -6.89
N PRO A 181 20.00 -23.41 -6.52
CA PRO A 181 19.90 -24.57 -7.39
C PRO A 181 18.43 -24.80 -7.79
N THR A 182 18.10 -24.59 -9.06
CA THR A 182 16.75 -24.80 -9.61
C THR A 182 16.59 -26.11 -10.35
N HIS A 183 17.71 -26.76 -10.69
CA HIS A 183 17.75 -28.02 -11.39
C HIS A 183 18.59 -29.01 -10.59
N LEU A 184 17.97 -30.11 -10.17
CA LEU A 184 18.60 -31.13 -9.34
C LEU A 184 18.34 -32.52 -9.94
N ARG A 185 19.20 -33.47 -9.60
CA ARG A 185 19.01 -34.90 -9.87
C ARG A 185 18.44 -35.58 -8.62
N PRO A 186 17.70 -36.68 -8.78
CA PRO A 186 17.27 -37.50 -7.65
C PRO A 186 18.45 -37.88 -6.75
N GLY A 187 18.40 -37.51 -5.46
CA GLY A 187 19.46 -37.80 -4.50
C GLY A 187 20.72 -36.94 -4.60
N GLU A 188 20.75 -35.92 -5.47
CA GLU A 188 21.87 -35.00 -5.59
C GLU A 188 22.05 -34.17 -4.32
N SER A 189 23.30 -34.02 -3.86
CA SER A 189 23.64 -33.10 -2.78
C SER A 189 23.83 -31.70 -3.32
N PHE A 190 23.21 -30.71 -2.69
CA PHE A 190 23.32 -29.30 -3.04
C PHE A 190 23.50 -28.45 -1.80
N THR A 191 24.02 -27.23 -1.98
CA THR A 191 24.29 -26.30 -0.88
C THR A 191 23.37 -25.11 -0.90
N VAL A 192 22.87 -24.70 0.27
CA VAL A 192 22.12 -23.46 0.47
C VAL A 192 22.63 -22.74 1.71
N THR A 193 22.76 -21.42 1.66
CA THR A 193 23.10 -20.64 2.85
C THR A 193 21.81 -20.16 3.50
N VAL A 194 21.58 -20.55 4.75
CA VAL A 194 20.41 -20.15 5.52
C VAL A 194 20.79 -18.99 6.43
N VAL A 195 19.91 -17.99 6.52
CA VAL A 195 20.06 -16.85 7.43
C VAL A 195 18.85 -16.75 8.35
N VAL A 196 19.12 -16.60 9.64
CA VAL A 196 18.13 -16.35 10.70
C VAL A 196 18.50 -15.04 11.39
N GLU A 197 17.60 -14.06 11.40
CA GLU A 197 17.78 -12.78 12.10
C GLU A 197 16.68 -12.61 13.15
N ASN A 198 17.06 -12.57 14.43
CA ASN A 198 16.09 -12.46 15.52
C ASN A 198 15.51 -11.05 15.62
N ARG A 199 14.20 -10.92 15.40
CA ARG A 199 13.45 -9.66 15.58
C ARG A 199 12.30 -9.77 16.59
N GLU A 200 12.31 -10.79 17.45
CA GLU A 200 11.26 -11.02 18.45
C GLU A 200 11.38 -10.07 19.67
N GLY A 201 12.42 -9.24 19.75
CA GLY A 201 12.65 -8.29 20.85
C GLY A 201 13.22 -8.90 22.13
N GLN A 202 13.41 -10.23 22.17
CA GLN A 202 14.05 -10.96 23.27
C GLN A 202 15.05 -11.98 22.74
N ARG A 203 15.86 -12.59 23.61
CA ARG A 203 16.80 -13.64 23.19
C ARG A 203 16.04 -14.92 22.82
N MET A 204 16.29 -15.45 21.64
CA MET A 204 15.56 -16.60 21.09
C MET A 204 16.51 -17.70 20.63
N ALA A 205 16.11 -18.95 20.82
CA ALA A 205 16.76 -20.12 20.25
C ALA A 205 15.84 -20.72 19.19
N TYR A 206 16.45 -21.20 18.10
CA TYR A 206 15.72 -21.73 16.95
C TYR A 206 16.28 -23.06 16.52
N ARG A 207 15.46 -23.83 15.80
CA ARG A 207 15.82 -25.11 15.21
C ARG A 207 15.30 -25.19 13.80
N ILE A 208 16.16 -25.56 12.86
CA ILE A 208 15.81 -25.66 11.44
C ILE A 208 15.64 -27.13 11.08
N ARG A 209 14.62 -27.46 10.28
CA ARG A 209 14.42 -28.79 9.70
C ARG A 209 14.29 -28.70 8.19
N ALA A 210 14.73 -29.76 7.52
CA ALA A 210 14.49 -30.02 6.11
C ALA A 210 13.67 -31.32 5.97
N PRO A 211 12.32 -31.29 6.07
CA PRO A 211 11.50 -32.51 6.01
C PRO A 211 11.70 -33.36 4.75
N PHE A 212 12.11 -32.73 3.63
CA PHE A 212 12.41 -33.42 2.37
C PHE A 212 13.72 -34.23 2.42
N ASP A 213 14.60 -33.96 3.38
CA ASP A 213 15.87 -34.65 3.59
C ASP A 213 15.93 -35.22 5.02
N PRO A 214 15.27 -36.36 5.28
CA PRO A 214 15.17 -36.95 6.61
C PRO A 214 16.50 -37.50 7.15
N GLU A 215 17.51 -37.66 6.30
CA GLU A 215 18.86 -38.07 6.70
C GLU A 215 19.61 -36.91 7.39
N THR A 216 19.24 -35.66 7.09
CA THR A 216 19.82 -34.47 7.71
C THR A 216 19.17 -34.21 9.07
N PRO A 217 19.95 -34.24 10.18
CA PRO A 217 19.41 -33.93 11.50
C PRO A 217 18.98 -32.47 11.60
N PRO A 218 18.04 -32.12 12.50
CA PRO A 218 17.69 -30.74 12.75
C PRO A 218 18.91 -29.89 13.12
N ILE A 219 19.01 -28.69 12.56
CA ILE A 219 20.10 -27.76 12.85
C ILE A 219 19.69 -26.85 14.00
N GLU A 220 20.44 -26.91 15.09
CA GLU A 220 20.25 -26.04 16.24
C GLU A 220 20.95 -24.69 16.03
N VAL A 221 20.19 -23.60 16.11
CA VAL A 221 20.70 -22.23 16.01
C VAL A 221 21.09 -21.76 17.41
N PRO A 222 22.34 -21.28 17.63
CA PRO A 222 22.74 -20.71 18.91
C PRO A 222 21.79 -19.59 19.35
N PRO A 223 21.50 -19.43 20.65
CA PRO A 223 20.59 -18.38 21.12
C PRO A 223 21.00 -16.98 20.64
N LEU A 224 20.14 -16.33 19.87
CA LEU A 224 20.37 -15.03 19.25
C LEU A 224 19.80 -13.91 20.13
N PRO A 225 20.59 -12.90 20.51
CA PRO A 225 20.08 -11.65 21.07
C PRO A 225 19.13 -10.93 20.09
N PRO A 226 18.30 -9.98 20.57
CA PRO A 226 17.48 -9.14 19.69
C PRO A 226 18.36 -8.42 18.65
N GLY A 227 17.98 -8.51 17.38
CA GLY A 227 18.68 -7.90 16.24
C GLY A 227 19.91 -8.67 15.75
N ALA A 228 20.31 -9.76 16.40
CA ALA A 228 21.44 -10.57 15.96
C ALA A 228 21.06 -11.51 14.81
N SER A 229 22.00 -11.76 13.90
CA SER A 229 21.85 -12.72 12.81
C SER A 229 22.82 -13.88 12.92
N TRP A 230 22.37 -15.03 12.44
CA TRP A 230 23.15 -16.23 12.28
C TRP A 230 23.02 -16.74 10.85
N ARG A 231 24.12 -17.26 10.32
CA ARG A 231 24.20 -17.77 8.95
C ARG A 231 24.99 -19.06 8.91
N GLN A 232 24.52 -20.02 8.13
CA GLN A 232 25.25 -21.26 7.88
C GLN A 232 24.94 -21.81 6.49
N THR A 233 25.97 -22.28 5.79
CA THR A 233 25.82 -23.06 4.57
C THR A 233 25.52 -24.50 4.92
N LEU A 234 24.35 -24.97 4.51
CA LEU A 234 23.88 -26.34 4.69
C LEU A 234 24.12 -27.12 3.40
N THR A 235 24.52 -28.39 3.55
CA THR A 235 24.53 -29.36 2.45
C THR A 235 23.32 -30.27 2.64
N LEU A 236 22.40 -30.26 1.68
CA LEU A 236 21.12 -30.98 1.72
C LEU A 236 21.01 -31.91 0.52
N LYS A 237 20.18 -32.93 0.64
CA LYS A 237 19.96 -33.93 -0.41
C LYS A 237 18.60 -33.76 -1.07
N ALA A 238 18.58 -33.76 -2.40
CA ALA A 238 17.34 -33.69 -3.16
C ALA A 238 16.53 -34.99 -3.01
N PRO A 239 15.19 -34.90 -2.85
CA PRO A 239 14.36 -36.09 -2.79
C PRO A 239 14.33 -36.81 -4.14
N SER A 240 13.94 -38.09 -4.13
CA SER A 240 13.86 -38.89 -5.36
C SER A 240 12.64 -38.59 -6.24
N THR A 241 11.76 -37.70 -5.78
CA THR A 241 10.56 -37.26 -6.51
C THR A 241 10.93 -36.51 -7.78
N LEU A 242 10.28 -36.83 -8.90
CA LEU A 242 10.54 -36.17 -10.19
C LEU A 242 9.54 -35.04 -10.44
N GLY A 243 9.96 -34.03 -11.21
CA GLY A 243 9.12 -32.91 -11.62
C GLY A 243 9.46 -31.61 -10.88
N VAL A 244 8.53 -30.65 -10.89
CA VAL A 244 8.65 -29.41 -10.11
C VAL A 244 8.18 -29.71 -8.69
N THR A 245 9.07 -29.60 -7.71
CA THR A 245 8.79 -29.96 -6.31
C THR A 245 9.19 -28.81 -5.39
N PRO A 246 8.31 -28.37 -4.48
CA PRO A 246 8.69 -27.44 -3.43
C PRO A 246 9.47 -28.19 -2.33
N LEU A 247 10.73 -27.78 -2.11
CA LEU A 247 11.53 -28.20 -0.97
C LEU A 247 11.30 -27.22 0.17
N VAL A 248 10.70 -27.69 1.26
CA VAL A 248 10.35 -26.85 2.42
C VAL A 248 11.45 -26.91 3.47
N LEU A 249 11.92 -25.75 3.92
CA LEU A 249 12.73 -25.61 5.13
C LEU A 249 11.87 -24.99 6.22
N GLU A 250 11.86 -25.59 7.40
CA GLU A 250 11.04 -25.16 8.53
C GLU A 250 11.92 -24.58 9.63
N LEU A 251 11.56 -23.42 10.16
CA LEU A 251 12.16 -22.82 11.35
C LEU A 251 11.21 -22.99 12.51
N TYR A 252 11.69 -23.56 13.61
CA TYR A 252 10.98 -23.71 14.88
C TYR A 252 11.61 -22.80 15.92
N ARG A 253 10.80 -22.26 16.82
CA ARG A 253 11.31 -21.68 18.08
C ARG A 253 11.49 -22.79 19.09
N ALA A 254 12.40 -22.59 20.05
CA ALA A 254 12.57 -23.54 21.14
C ALA A 254 11.23 -23.77 21.89
N GLY A 255 10.77 -25.02 21.92
CA GLY A 255 9.51 -25.43 22.57
C GLY A 255 8.29 -25.46 21.65
N ASP A 256 8.36 -24.92 20.43
CA ASP A 256 7.25 -24.98 19.47
C ASP A 256 7.12 -26.38 18.86
N VAL A 257 5.88 -26.85 18.76
CA VAL A 257 5.52 -28.12 18.09
C VAL A 257 5.28 -27.90 16.59
N GLU A 258 4.80 -26.72 16.21
CA GLU A 258 4.53 -26.33 14.82
C GLU A 258 5.65 -25.43 14.27
N ALA A 259 5.80 -25.42 12.94
CA ALA A 259 6.78 -24.58 12.29
C ALA A 259 6.41 -23.10 12.48
N TYR A 260 7.35 -22.31 12.98
CA TYR A 260 7.19 -20.87 13.16
C TYR A 260 7.29 -20.13 11.81
N ARG A 261 8.20 -20.57 10.94
CA ARG A 261 8.35 -20.08 9.56
C ARG A 261 8.72 -21.20 8.62
N GLU A 262 8.41 -21.00 7.35
CA GLU A 262 8.76 -21.92 6.27
C GLU A 262 9.36 -21.16 5.09
N ILE A 263 10.33 -21.77 4.42
CA ILE A 263 10.86 -21.33 3.12
C ILE A 263 10.56 -22.42 2.11
N HIS A 264 9.97 -22.04 0.99
CA HIS A 264 9.60 -22.96 -0.09
C HIS A 264 10.54 -22.74 -1.27
N LEU A 265 11.46 -23.68 -1.51
CA LEU A 265 12.38 -23.65 -2.63
C LEU A 265 11.84 -24.52 -3.76
N PHE A 266 11.42 -23.91 -4.87
CA PHE A 266 10.92 -24.64 -6.04
C PHE A 266 12.08 -25.11 -6.92
N VAL A 267 12.22 -26.43 -7.04
CA VAL A 267 13.26 -27.06 -7.87
C VAL A 267 12.63 -27.99 -8.91
N SER A 268 13.30 -28.16 -10.05
CA SER A 268 12.97 -29.17 -11.05
C SER A 268 13.92 -30.34 -10.91
N ILE A 269 13.39 -31.49 -10.48
CA ILE A 269 14.13 -32.73 -10.29
C ILE A 269 13.93 -33.63 -11.51
N ARG A 270 15.01 -34.01 -12.20
CA ARG A 270 14.95 -34.82 -13.43
C ARG A 270 16.05 -35.87 -13.48
N GLN A 271 15.74 -37.02 -14.11
CA GLN A 271 16.76 -37.99 -14.48
C GLN A 271 17.55 -37.52 -15.69
N GLU A 272 18.80 -37.99 -15.79
CA GLU A 272 19.68 -37.72 -16.92
C GLU A 272 19.06 -38.23 -18.23
N GLY A 273 18.93 -37.36 -19.24
CA GLY A 273 18.36 -37.69 -20.55
C GLY A 273 16.90 -37.25 -20.80
N ALA A 274 16.21 -36.65 -19.82
CA ALA A 274 14.87 -36.11 -20.03
C ALA A 274 14.91 -34.73 -20.71
N ALA A 275 14.19 -34.57 -21.84
CA ALA A 275 14.12 -33.33 -22.61
C ALA A 275 13.70 -32.11 -21.75
N PRO A 276 14.20 -30.90 -22.04
CA PRO A 276 13.82 -29.70 -21.31
C PRO A 276 12.32 -29.41 -21.50
N ALA A 277 11.53 -29.45 -20.41
CA ALA A 277 10.16 -28.92 -20.43
C ALA A 277 10.19 -27.42 -20.84
N PRO A 278 9.23 -26.96 -21.65
CA PRO A 278 9.20 -25.59 -22.16
C PRO A 278 9.19 -24.58 -21.01
N SER A 279 10.01 -23.54 -21.17
CA SER A 279 10.37 -22.47 -20.22
C SER A 279 9.22 -21.53 -19.79
N LEU A 280 7.97 -21.92 -20.01
CA LEU A 280 6.79 -21.09 -19.82
C LEU A 280 6.29 -21.00 -18.37
N TYR A 281 6.78 -21.84 -17.45
CA TYR A 281 6.27 -21.90 -16.07
C TYR A 281 7.11 -21.16 -15.01
N LEU A 282 8.26 -20.57 -15.37
CA LEU A 282 9.12 -19.83 -14.43
C LEU A 282 9.02 -18.29 -14.55
N ARG A 283 8.04 -17.78 -15.31
CA ARG A 283 7.69 -16.36 -15.31
C ARG A 283 6.45 -16.12 -14.47
N GLY A 284 6.68 -15.93 -13.18
CA GLY A 284 5.75 -15.18 -12.35
C GLY A 284 5.40 -15.89 -11.06
N VAL A 285 6.10 -15.54 -9.99
CA VAL A 285 5.47 -15.25 -8.70
C VAL A 285 6.28 -14.13 -8.04
N TYR A 286 5.59 -13.02 -7.75
CA TYR A 286 6.08 -11.89 -6.98
C TYR A 286 6.18 -12.26 -5.49
N VAL A 287 7.10 -11.60 -4.78
CA VAL A 287 7.17 -11.51 -3.31
C VAL A 287 5.85 -11.06 -2.73
#